data_AF-N1ZNY8-F1
#
_entry.id   AF-N1ZNY8-F1
#
_cell.length_a   1.000
_cell.length_b   1.000
_cell.length_c   1.000
_cell.angle_alpha   90.00
_cell.angle_beta   90.00
_cell.angle_gamma   90.00
#
_symmetry.space_group_name_H-M   'P 1'
#
loop_
_entity.id
_entity.type
_entity.pdbx_description
1 polymer ?
#
loop_
_entity_poly.entity_id
_entity_poly.type
_entity_poly.pdbx_seq_one_letter_code
_entity_poly.pdbx_strand_id
1 'polypeptide(L)' 'MKEGDAETTIAYLCFREFHMLPSTFVNLPRQEKAMIVAFVKQWAEDCKTQQKQFKK' A
#
# COMPACT_ATOMS: atom_id res chain seq x y z
N MET A 1 -13.33 5.29 0.33
CA MET A 1 -12.45 4.92 -0.81
C MET A 1 -13.22 3.90 -1.63
N LYS A 2 -13.49 4.16 -2.92
CA LYS A 2 -14.10 3.16 -3.81
C LYS A 2 -13.09 2.03 -4.02
N GLU A 3 -13.54 0.78 -4.08
CA GLU A 3 -12.65 -0.40 -4.09
C GLU A 3 -11.61 -0.39 -5.23
N GLY A 4 -11.94 0.12 -6.42
CA GLY A 4 -10.97 0.28 -7.52
C GLY A 4 -9.91 1.38 -7.31
N ASP A 5 -10.20 2.35 -6.44
CA ASP A 5 -9.25 3.40 -6.04
C ASP A 5 -8.21 2.86 -5.04
N ALA A 6 -8.60 1.88 -4.22
CA ALA A 6 -7.75 1.33 -3.17
C ALA A 6 -6.59 0.51 -3.74
N GLU A 7 -6.84 -0.36 -4.73
CA GLU A 7 -5.78 -1.15 -5.37
C GLU A 7 -4.82 -0.25 -6.16
N THR A 8 -5.34 0.76 -6.86
CA THR A 8 -4.53 1.75 -7.58
C THR A 8 -3.65 2.56 -6.63
N THR A 9 -4.20 3.00 -5.50
CA THR A 9 -3.45 3.72 -4.46
C THR A 9 -2.35 2.85 -3.86
N ILE A 10 -2.64 1.57 -3.61
CA ILE A 10 -1.66 0.62 -3.07
C ILE A 10 -0.55 0.36 -4.10
N ALA A 11 -0.88 0.16 -5.38
CA ALA A 11 0.10 -0.02 -6.43
C ALA A 11 1.02 1.22 -6.59
N TYR A 12 0.44 2.42 -6.50
CA TYR A 12 1.20 3.67 -6.49
C TYR A 12 2.14 3.79 -5.27
N LEU A 13 1.66 3.43 -4.07
CA LEU A 13 2.49 3.41 -2.87
C LEU A 13 3.62 2.37 -2.96
N CYS A 14 3.36 1.21 -3.52
CA CYS A 14 4.39 0.18 -3.77
C CYS A 14 5.48 0.70 -4.73
N PHE A 15 5.10 1.47 -5.75
CA PHE A 15 6.06 2.10 -6.64
C PHE A 15 6.86 3.20 -5.95
N ARG A 16 6.21 4.06 -5.15
CA ARG A 16 6.85 5.22 -4.51
C ARG A 16 7.78 4.83 -3.36
N GLU A 17 7.31 3.98 -2.44
CA GLU A 17 8.01 3.66 -1.19
C GLU A 17 8.87 2.39 -1.31
N PHE A 18 8.37 1.38 -2.04
CA PHE A 18 9.01 0.06 -2.12
C PHE A 18 9.76 -0.16 -3.44
N HIS A 19 9.79 0.84 -4.33
CA HIS A 19 10.42 0.79 -5.65
C HIS A 19 10.01 -0.45 -6.48
N MET A 20 8.80 -0.96 -6.25
CA MET A 20 8.25 -2.10 -6.97
C MET A 20 7.52 -1.61 -8.23
N LEU A 21 7.90 -2.13 -9.39
CA LEU A 21 7.20 -1.78 -10.63
C LEU A 21 5.74 -2.24 -10.56
N PRO A 22 4.77 -1.40 -10.99
CA PRO A 22 3.36 -1.76 -10.98
C PRO A 22 3.07 -2.99 -11.85
N SER A 23 3.82 -3.18 -12.94
CA SER A 23 3.74 -4.40 -13.76
C SER A 23 4.14 -5.67 -13.01
N THR A 24 5.09 -5.58 -12.08
CA THR A 24 5.46 -6.69 -11.20
C THR A 24 4.33 -7.02 -10.24
N PHE A 25 3.71 -6.00 -9.63
CA PHE A 25 2.53 -6.17 -8.78
C PHE A 25 1.37 -6.84 -9.53
N VAL A 26 1.10 -6.45 -10.77
CA VAL A 26 0.02 -7.03 -11.59
C VAL A 26 0.28 -8.49 -11.95
N ASN A 27 1.54 -8.89 -12.14
CA ASN A 27 1.89 -10.27 -12.50
C ASN A 27 2.08 -11.21 -11.30
N LEU A 28 2.13 -10.69 -10.07
CA LEU A 28 2.24 -11.50 -8.86
C LEU A 28 1.01 -12.40 -8.64
N PRO A 29 1.21 -13.60 -8.05
CA PRO A 29 0.12 -14.50 -7.69
C PRO A 29 -0.81 -13.84 -6.67
N ARG A 30 -2.07 -14.26 -6.66
CA ARG A 30 -3.13 -13.65 -5.83
C ARG A 30 -2.80 -13.64 -4.33
N GLN A 31 -2.08 -14.65 -3.84
CA GLN A 31 -1.66 -14.73 -2.44
C GLN A 31 -0.61 -13.66 -2.09
N GLU A 32 0.40 -13.44 -2.94
CA GLU A 32 1.39 -12.40 -2.71
C GLU A 32 0.79 -10.99 -2.81
N LYS A 33 -0.13 -10.77 -3.76
CA LYS A 33 -0.87 -9.50 -3.84
C LYS A 33 -1.62 -9.21 -2.54
N ALA A 34 -2.27 -10.22 -1.96
CA ALA A 34 -2.99 -10.07 -0.69
C ALA A 34 -2.04 -9.75 0.48
N MET A 35 -0.86 -10.36 0.52
CA MET A 35 0.17 -10.00 1.51
C MET A 35 0.62 -8.56 1.35
N ILE A 36 0.99 -8.12 0.14
CA ILE A 36 1.44 -6.74 -0.12
C ILE A 36 0.36 -5.74 0.30
N VAL A 37 -0.90 -6.00 -0.04
CA VAL A 37 -2.04 -5.18 0.39
C VAL A 37 -2.15 -5.10 1.91
N ALA A 38 -1.95 -6.21 2.62
CA ALA A 38 -1.98 -6.24 4.09
C ALA A 38 -0.83 -5.42 4.70
N PHE A 39 0.39 -5.54 4.18
CA PHE A 39 1.54 -4.75 4.62
C PHE A 39 1.33 -3.25 4.39
N VAL A 40 0.84 -2.86 3.21
CA VAL A 40 0.59 -1.46 2.89
C VAL A 40 -0.53 -0.87 3.77
N LYS A 41 -1.56 -1.66 4.08
CA LYS A 41 -2.59 -1.25 5.05
C LYS A 41 -1.99 -0.99 6.43
N GLN A 42 -1.19 -1.92 6.96
CA GLN A 42 -0.53 -1.76 8.25
C GLN A 42 0.35 -0.49 8.28
N TRP A 43 1.20 -0.33 7.26
CA TRP A 43 2.07 0.85 7.13
C TRP A 43 1.27 2.16 7.09
N ALA A 44 0.13 2.18 6.37
CA ALA A 44 -0.73 3.36 6.31
C ALA A 44 -1.38 3.68 7.66
N GLU A 45 -1.70 2.67 8.48
CA GLU A 45 -2.21 2.86 9.84
C GLU A 45 -1.12 3.37 10.80
N ASP A 46 0.09 2.81 10.72
CA ASP A 46 1.25 3.30 11.47
C ASP A 46 1.58 4.75 11.12
N CYS A 47 1.61 5.10 9.83
CA CYS A 47 1.89 6.46 9.37
C CYS A 47 0.82 7.46 9.86
N LYS A 48 -0.47 7.06 9.86
CA LYS A 48 -1.54 7.88 10.45
C LYS A 48 -1.36 8.07 11.96
N THR A 49 -0.90 7.05 12.67
CA THR A 49 -0.66 7.11 14.11
C THR A 49 0.52 8.03 14.43
N GLN A 50 1.60 7.92 13.67
CA GLN A 50 2.77 8.79 13.80
C GLN A 50 2.42 10.25 13.47
N GLN A 51 1.67 10.53 12.39
CA GLN A 51 1.23 11.89 12.05
C GLN A 51 0.36 12.55 13.14
N LYS A 52 -0.44 11.77 13.87
CA LYS A 52 -1.22 12.29 15.01
C LYS A 52 -0.34 12.65 16.21
N GLN A 53 0.76 11.93 16.41
CA GLN A 53 1.72 12.21 17.49
C GLN A 53 2.58 13.45 17.20
N PHE A 54 2.93 13.71 15.94
CA PHE A 54 3.71 14.89 15.53
C PHE A 54 2.91 16.20 15.41
N LYS A 55 1.58 16.16 15.58
CA LYS A 55 0.69 17.35 15.53
C LYS A 55 0.38 17.95 16.90
N LYS A 56 1.12 17.57 17.94
CA LYS A 56 0.94 18.00 19.33
C LYS A 56 2.10 18.87 19.77
#